data_AF-A0A6C0D3F5-F1
#
_entry.id   AF-A0A6C0D3F5-F1
#
_cell.length_a   1.000
_cell.length_b   1.000
_cell.length_c   1.000
_cell.angle_alpha   90.00
_cell.angle_beta   90.00
_cell.angle_gamma   90.00
#
_symmetry.space_group_name_H-M   'P 1'
#
loop_
_entity.id
_entity.type
_entity.pdbx_description
1 polymer ?
#
loop_
_entity_poly.entity_id
_entity_poly.type
_entity_poly.pdbx_seq_one_letter_code
_entity_poly.pdbx_strand_id
1 'polypeptide(L)'
;MNHLNKFSIDYVKNLAIDLESLDKTSSTTIEDMNYDYSPYQISHLHNYNPILGKLFEIEAKDSSTPFALNHKYHIRDLNTVIDIDTKEPVQKDVFVKFSPLLDPIRYMIGKYKKDEAKLRIMPSFHSTERCHPKIIDANNAAYIDSFFSFLTSKMLHCHGFLHGTDFYGTAVGVQTKYKMNVTDDLDYLNSSTYFSENTNKLFTITDFSEDDFTNFGSRRNKNRILIDDEDEKLDISPILLDDVENIDCETNDTIVSDDIVEEYVKHDTDNVSVTSSSSSDTSNNSEINYSSDDEQRNEDSHGADDDVRDDKSDDVWQTDSDSDESSESYGVERFAYIKDFPVQLICLEKCEGTFDELFETGKMNSDLAASALFQIIMILLSYQKSFHFTHNDLHTNNIMYNNTDIENLFYKYKNVVYKVPTYGKIFKLIDFGRGIYRFNGQLFCSDSFDMGGDAATQYNCEPYLNEKKPRLDPNYSFDLCRLGCSIYDFVIDDDEPNKKNKLDPLQETIYRWCLDDSDKNVLYKRNGDERYPSFKLYKMIARTVHNHTPEAQLEFPYFSQFATKDGFDLENGMDIDALPVYV
;
A
#
# COMPACT_ATOMS: atom_id res chain seq x y z
N MET A 1 17.46 -8.60 -35.46
CA MET A 1 16.69 -7.64 -34.64
C MET A 1 17.66 -6.56 -34.21
N ASN A 2 17.32 -5.28 -34.43
CA ASN A 2 18.08 -4.19 -33.81
C ASN A 2 17.56 -4.05 -32.38
N HIS A 3 18.29 -4.56 -31.40
CA HIS A 3 18.00 -4.25 -30.01
C HIS A 3 18.28 -2.76 -29.78
N LEU A 4 17.44 -2.11 -28.97
CA LEU A 4 17.70 -0.74 -28.54
C LEU A 4 18.99 -0.71 -27.69
N ASN A 5 19.75 0.38 -27.81
CA ASN A 5 21.02 0.51 -27.08
C ASN A 5 20.75 0.65 -25.58
N LYS A 6 21.48 -0.09 -24.73
CA LYS A 6 21.42 0.09 -23.27
C LYS A 6 21.80 1.53 -22.90
N PHE A 7 21.03 2.15 -22.00
CA PHE A 7 21.43 3.39 -21.33
C PHE A 7 22.51 3.12 -20.26
N SER A 8 23.39 4.10 -20.02
CA SER A 8 24.23 4.17 -18.83
C SER A 8 23.48 4.85 -17.67
N ILE A 9 23.91 4.56 -16.44
CA ILE A 9 23.61 5.41 -15.29
C ILE A 9 24.88 6.21 -15.00
N ASP A 10 24.73 7.53 -15.00
CA ASP A 10 25.77 8.49 -14.69
C ASP A 10 25.28 9.39 -13.54
N TYR A 11 26.18 10.16 -12.93
CA TYR A 11 25.84 11.14 -11.90
C TYR A 11 26.09 12.57 -12.38
N VAL A 12 25.32 13.52 -11.85
CA VAL A 12 25.45 14.96 -12.14
C VAL A 12 25.56 15.75 -10.85
N LYS A 13 26.25 16.89 -10.93
CA LYS A 13 26.23 17.91 -9.87
C LYS A 13 24.86 18.57 -9.91
N ASN A 14 24.01 18.24 -8.94
CA ASN A 14 22.64 18.72 -8.90
C ASN A 14 22.56 20.01 -8.07
N LEU A 15 21.58 20.85 -8.37
CA LEU A 15 21.14 21.88 -7.44
C LEU A 15 20.46 21.19 -6.23
N ALA A 16 20.52 21.81 -5.07
CA ALA A 16 19.70 21.38 -3.93
C ALA A 16 18.23 21.70 -4.23
N ILE A 17 17.31 20.85 -3.76
CA ILE A 17 15.87 21.11 -3.89
C ILE A 17 15.52 22.35 -3.06
N ASP A 18 14.88 23.33 -3.68
CA ASP A 18 14.48 24.59 -3.03
C ASP A 18 13.17 24.38 -2.24
N LEU A 19 13.32 23.95 -0.99
CA LEU A 19 12.20 23.73 -0.07
C LEU A 19 11.34 24.99 0.13
N GLU A 20 11.93 26.20 0.10
CA GLU A 20 11.15 27.42 0.23
C GLU A 20 10.26 27.68 -0.99
N SER A 21 10.73 27.32 -2.19
CA SER A 21 9.93 27.42 -3.40
C SER A 21 8.77 26.42 -3.36
N LEU A 22 9.04 25.17 -2.94
CA LEU A 22 8.01 24.13 -2.83
C LEU A 22 6.92 24.51 -1.82
N ASP A 23 7.29 24.97 -0.62
CA ASP A 23 6.36 25.41 0.42
C ASP A 23 5.43 26.54 -0.07
N LYS A 24 5.99 27.55 -0.76
CA LYS A 24 5.23 28.67 -1.37
C LYS A 24 4.27 28.24 -2.49
N THR A 25 4.56 27.14 -3.19
CA THR A 25 3.70 26.58 -4.25
C THR A 25 2.73 25.51 -3.74
N SER A 26 2.81 25.12 -2.47
CA SER A 26 2.01 24.05 -1.91
C SER A 26 0.58 24.49 -1.57
N SER A 27 -0.38 23.57 -1.69
CA SER A 27 -1.77 23.76 -1.25
C SER A 27 -1.94 23.18 0.16
N THR A 28 -2.17 24.03 1.16
CA THR A 28 -2.45 23.63 2.55
C THR A 28 -3.95 23.34 2.74
N THR A 29 -4.31 22.20 3.35
CA THR A 29 -5.71 21.94 3.74
C THR A 29 -6.07 22.63 5.06
N ILE A 30 -7.37 22.69 5.38
CA ILE A 30 -7.84 23.24 6.67
C ILE A 30 -7.31 22.40 7.85
N GLU A 31 -7.25 21.08 7.68
CA GLU A 31 -6.72 20.15 8.67
C GLU A 31 -5.21 20.41 8.90
N ASP A 32 -4.44 20.57 7.83
CA ASP A 32 -3.00 20.88 7.94
C ASP A 32 -2.75 22.22 8.65
N MET A 33 -3.63 23.22 8.47
CA MET A 33 -3.57 24.48 9.23
C MET A 33 -3.87 24.29 10.72
N ASN A 34 -4.84 23.43 11.07
CA ASN A 34 -5.20 23.15 12.46
C ASN A 34 -4.07 22.46 13.23
N TYR A 35 -3.32 21.58 12.57
CA TYR A 35 -2.19 20.84 13.15
C TYR A 35 -0.80 21.48 12.86
N ASP A 36 -0.77 22.66 12.22
CA ASP A 36 0.44 23.42 11.88
C ASP A 36 1.44 22.57 11.05
N TYR A 37 0.92 21.84 10.05
CA TYR A 37 1.68 20.94 9.19
C TYR A 37 2.14 21.64 7.91
N SER A 38 3.46 21.64 7.67
CA SER A 38 4.04 21.86 6.33
C SER A 38 4.95 20.69 6.00
N PRO A 39 4.72 19.98 4.87
CA PRO A 39 5.54 18.85 4.47
C PRO A 39 6.96 19.26 4.05
N TYR A 40 7.20 20.53 3.69
CA TYR A 40 8.49 21.01 3.19
C TYR A 40 9.41 21.58 4.29
N GLN A 41 8.95 21.62 5.54
CA GLN A 41 9.82 21.89 6.70
C GLN A 41 10.75 20.70 6.97
N ILE A 42 11.89 20.69 6.28
CA ILE A 42 12.87 19.59 6.31
C ILE A 42 14.27 20.12 6.62
N SER A 43 14.89 19.53 7.63
CA SER A 43 16.27 19.79 8.04
C SER A 43 17.23 18.74 7.47
N HIS A 44 18.53 19.07 7.44
CA HIS A 44 19.60 18.16 7.00
C HIS A 44 19.46 17.59 5.58
N LEU A 45 18.75 18.28 4.68
CA LEU A 45 18.47 17.84 3.32
C LEU A 45 19.75 17.61 2.49
N HIS A 46 19.88 16.43 1.85
CA HIS A 46 20.93 16.14 0.88
C HIS A 46 20.54 15.06 -0.13
N ASN A 47 21.23 15.03 -1.28
CA ASN A 47 20.90 14.10 -2.38
C ASN A 47 21.56 12.71 -2.26
N TYR A 48 22.44 12.47 -1.27
CA TYR A 48 23.06 11.17 -1.10
C TYR A 48 22.07 10.12 -0.57
N ASN A 49 22.05 8.97 -1.23
CA ASN A 49 21.30 7.77 -0.88
C ASN A 49 22.29 6.58 -0.84
N PRO A 50 22.30 5.74 0.21
CA PRO A 50 23.14 4.54 0.30
C PRO A 50 23.12 3.60 -0.91
N ILE A 51 22.00 3.52 -1.65
CA ILE A 51 21.88 2.71 -2.86
C ILE A 51 22.87 3.12 -3.96
N LEU A 52 23.32 4.38 -3.97
CA LEU A 52 24.34 4.87 -4.91
C LEU A 52 25.69 4.20 -4.70
N GLY A 53 26.00 3.76 -3.46
CA GLY A 53 27.22 3.01 -3.15
C GLY A 53 27.25 1.58 -3.72
N LYS A 54 26.10 1.04 -4.14
CA LYS A 54 26.05 -0.20 -4.94
C LYS A 54 26.32 0.04 -6.42
N LEU A 55 25.98 1.22 -6.93
CA LEU A 55 26.02 1.58 -8.35
C LEU A 55 27.38 2.18 -8.76
N PHE A 56 28.06 2.87 -7.85
CA PHE A 56 29.26 3.65 -8.13
C PHE A 56 30.35 3.45 -7.08
N GLU A 57 31.59 3.21 -7.53
CA GLU A 57 32.78 3.34 -6.69
C GLU A 57 33.12 4.84 -6.52
N ILE A 58 32.49 5.51 -5.57
CA ILE A 58 32.66 6.95 -5.34
C ILE A 58 33.91 7.21 -4.48
N GLU A 59 34.95 7.81 -5.07
CA GLU A 59 36.14 8.21 -4.33
C GLU A 59 35.84 9.33 -3.32
N ALA A 60 36.40 9.22 -2.12
CA ALA A 60 36.16 10.14 -1.00
C ALA A 60 36.49 11.62 -1.28
N LYS A 61 37.23 11.95 -2.35
CA LYS A 61 37.57 13.33 -2.74
C LYS A 61 36.44 14.12 -3.41
N ASP A 62 35.52 13.44 -4.09
CA ASP A 62 34.41 14.10 -4.79
C ASP A 62 33.26 14.48 -3.86
N SER A 63 33.24 13.88 -2.65
CA SER A 63 32.22 13.97 -1.59
C SER A 63 31.79 15.38 -1.12
N SER A 64 32.47 16.45 -1.52
CA SER A 64 32.10 17.84 -1.20
C SER A 64 31.02 18.43 -2.11
N THR A 65 30.62 17.72 -3.17
CA THR A 65 29.55 18.17 -4.08
C THR A 65 28.33 17.25 -4.00
N PRO A 66 27.09 17.77 -3.91
CA PRO A 66 25.90 16.94 -3.96
C PRO A 66 25.74 16.34 -5.37
N PHE A 67 25.94 15.03 -5.47
CA PHE A 67 25.64 14.26 -6.67
C PHE A 67 24.20 13.76 -6.63
N ALA A 68 23.55 13.76 -7.77
CA ALA A 68 22.31 13.03 -8.01
C ALA A 68 22.48 12.14 -9.25
N LEU A 69 21.59 11.16 -9.42
CA LEU A 69 21.48 10.39 -10.66
C LEU A 69 21.22 11.34 -11.84
N ASN A 70 21.83 11.07 -12.99
CA ASN A 70 21.61 11.86 -14.21
C ASN A 70 20.28 11.49 -14.87
N HIS A 71 19.30 12.40 -14.89
CA HIS A 71 17.98 12.22 -15.50
C HIS A 71 17.57 13.48 -16.28
N LYS A 72 16.56 13.36 -17.15
CA LYS A 72 16.27 14.39 -18.15
C LYS A 72 15.76 15.69 -17.53
N TYR A 73 14.84 15.60 -16.58
CA TYR A 73 14.15 16.73 -15.98
C TYR A 73 14.44 16.79 -14.48
N HIS A 74 14.88 17.92 -13.97
CA HIS A 74 15.14 18.11 -12.54
C HIS A 74 14.10 19.07 -11.93
N ILE A 75 13.58 18.77 -10.74
CA ILE A 75 12.59 19.61 -10.04
C ILE A 75 13.12 21.03 -9.80
N ARG A 76 12.26 22.03 -10.01
CA ARG A 76 12.48 23.42 -9.59
C ARG A 76 11.43 23.86 -8.58
N ASP A 77 10.17 23.63 -8.91
CA ASP A 77 8.99 23.91 -8.09
C ASP A 77 7.89 22.87 -8.41
N LEU A 78 6.71 22.98 -7.80
CA LEU A 78 5.65 21.96 -7.97
C LEU A 78 4.98 21.95 -9.35
N ASN A 79 5.24 22.93 -10.22
CA ASN A 79 4.65 23.04 -11.56
C ASN A 79 5.72 23.17 -12.68
N THR A 80 7.01 23.20 -12.31
CA THR A 80 8.11 23.46 -13.22
C THR A 80 9.30 22.55 -12.95
N VAL A 81 9.80 21.94 -14.02
CA VAL A 81 11.07 21.20 -14.04
C VAL A 81 12.07 21.87 -14.97
N ILE A 82 13.35 21.55 -14.85
CA ILE A 82 14.43 22.04 -15.73
C ILE A 82 14.93 20.86 -16.56
N ASP A 83 14.88 20.98 -17.88
CA ASP A 83 15.51 20.01 -18.79
C ASP A 83 17.04 20.17 -18.73
N ILE A 84 17.78 19.08 -18.50
CA ILE A 84 19.24 19.13 -18.31
C ILE A 84 20.00 19.45 -19.60
N ASP A 85 19.45 19.08 -20.76
CA ASP A 85 20.08 19.25 -22.07
C ASP A 85 19.87 20.68 -22.59
N THR A 86 18.65 21.22 -22.48
CA THR A 86 18.33 22.59 -22.92
C THR A 86 18.61 23.65 -21.86
N LYS A 87 18.52 23.28 -20.57
CA LYS A 87 18.53 24.16 -19.39
C LYS A 87 17.34 25.13 -19.33
N GLU A 88 16.28 24.83 -20.07
CA GLU A 88 15.05 25.63 -20.08
C GLU A 88 14.03 25.08 -19.07
N PRO A 89 13.23 25.95 -18.42
CA PRO A 89 12.13 25.52 -17.58
C PRO A 89 10.98 24.97 -18.45
N VAL A 90 10.50 23.78 -18.10
CA VAL A 90 9.37 23.09 -18.72
C VAL A 90 8.25 23.01 -17.69
N GLN A 91 7.03 23.40 -18.09
CA GLN A 91 5.84 23.23 -17.24
C GLN A 91 5.49 21.74 -17.16
N LYS A 92 5.50 21.20 -15.94
CA LYS A 92 5.14 19.83 -15.59
C LYS A 92 4.72 19.80 -14.12
N ASP A 93 3.55 19.25 -13.83
CA ASP A 93 3.13 19.08 -12.45
C ASP A 93 3.93 17.99 -11.75
N VAL A 94 4.37 18.30 -10.53
CA VAL A 94 5.24 17.46 -9.72
C VAL A 94 4.51 16.98 -8.49
N PHE A 95 4.59 15.68 -8.24
CA PHE A 95 4.22 15.05 -6.99
C PHE A 95 5.49 14.76 -6.17
N VAL A 96 5.45 14.99 -4.87
CA VAL A 96 6.57 14.68 -3.95
C VAL A 96 6.08 13.63 -2.96
N LYS A 97 6.53 12.39 -3.14
CA LYS A 97 6.32 11.31 -2.16
C LYS A 97 7.32 11.46 -1.02
N PHE A 98 6.85 11.37 0.22
CA PHE A 98 7.67 11.39 1.43
C PHE A 98 7.76 9.98 2.00
N SER A 99 8.69 9.18 1.49
CA SER A 99 8.85 7.78 1.91
C SER A 99 9.62 7.71 3.24
N PRO A 100 9.08 7.08 4.30
CA PRO A 100 9.72 7.04 5.60
C PRO A 100 10.95 6.11 5.60
N LEU A 101 12.06 6.53 6.22
CA LEU A 101 13.28 5.71 6.32
C LEU A 101 13.29 4.75 7.52
N LEU A 102 12.36 4.94 8.45
CA LEU A 102 12.09 4.09 9.60
C LEU A 102 10.61 3.72 9.59
N ASP A 103 10.27 2.56 10.14
CA ASP A 103 8.87 2.16 10.29
C ASP A 103 8.17 3.09 11.31
N PRO A 104 7.14 3.85 10.90
CA PRO A 104 6.51 4.85 11.76
C PRO A 104 5.79 4.28 12.98
N ILE A 105 5.03 3.19 12.86
CA ILE A 105 4.33 2.62 14.04
C ILE A 105 5.29 1.85 14.95
N ARG A 106 6.39 1.27 14.44
CA ARG A 106 7.50 0.81 15.31
C ARG A 106 8.14 1.91 16.13
N TYR A 107 8.24 3.12 15.57
CA TYR A 107 8.65 4.28 16.33
C TYR A 107 7.62 4.64 17.39
N MET A 108 6.34 4.69 17.04
CA MET A 108 5.24 5.02 17.96
C MET A 108 4.98 3.98 19.07
N ILE A 109 5.35 2.71 18.90
CA ILE A 109 5.40 1.70 19.98
C ILE A 109 6.75 1.61 20.69
N GLY A 110 7.75 2.42 20.31
CA GLY A 110 9.02 2.56 21.03
C GLY A 110 10.11 1.54 20.72
N LYS A 111 10.01 0.76 19.63
CA LYS A 111 11.06 -0.22 19.25
C LYS A 111 12.44 0.45 19.03
N TYR A 112 12.48 1.71 18.60
CA TYR A 112 13.72 2.47 18.36
C TYR A 112 14.27 3.26 19.57
N LYS A 113 13.66 3.15 20.77
CA LYS A 113 13.99 3.96 21.97
C LYS A 113 15.47 3.95 22.37
N LYS A 114 16.22 2.89 22.06
CA LYS A 114 17.66 2.75 22.39
C LYS A 114 18.58 3.57 21.49
N ASP A 115 18.12 3.93 20.29
CA ASP A 115 18.93 4.54 19.23
C ASP A 115 18.42 5.94 18.81
N GLU A 116 17.56 6.58 19.62
CA GLU A 116 16.88 7.85 19.31
C GLU A 116 17.83 8.93 18.74
N ALA A 117 19.03 9.06 19.34
CA ALA A 117 20.05 10.02 18.90
C ALA A 117 20.61 9.76 17.49
N LYS A 118 20.50 8.53 16.97
CA LYS A 118 20.96 8.13 15.61
C LYS A 118 19.87 8.25 14.55
N LEU A 119 18.60 8.28 14.93
CA LEU A 119 17.46 8.31 14.00
C LEU A 119 17.43 9.60 13.16
N ARG A 120 17.94 10.70 13.74
CA ARG A 120 17.99 12.03 13.11
C ARG A 120 19.32 12.29 12.37
N ILE A 121 20.23 11.31 12.30
CA ILE A 121 21.54 11.45 11.63
C ILE A 121 21.44 10.85 10.22
N MET A 122 21.44 11.73 9.22
CA MET A 122 21.25 11.36 7.82
C MET A 122 22.53 10.77 7.18
N PRO A 123 22.39 9.82 6.25
CA PRO A 123 23.53 9.06 5.74
C PRO A 123 24.42 9.94 4.88
N SER A 124 25.74 9.86 5.08
CA SER A 124 26.71 10.58 4.25
C SER A 124 28.00 9.77 4.12
N PHE A 125 28.77 10.03 3.07
CA PHE A 125 30.01 9.33 2.73
C PHE A 125 31.00 9.14 3.89
N HIS A 126 31.00 10.06 4.87
CA HIS A 126 31.95 10.08 5.98
C HIS A 126 31.35 9.72 7.36
N SER A 127 30.04 9.49 7.46
CA SER A 127 29.32 9.46 8.75
C SER A 127 28.48 8.21 9.01
N THR A 128 28.62 7.16 8.18
CA THR A 128 27.80 5.94 8.22
C THR A 128 27.80 5.26 9.59
N GLU A 129 28.92 5.23 10.31
CA GLU A 129 29.05 4.62 11.66
C GLU A 129 28.15 5.24 12.74
N ARG A 130 27.62 6.46 12.52
CA ARG A 130 26.77 7.17 13.50
C ARG A 130 25.29 7.08 13.20
N CYS A 131 24.92 6.66 11.99
CA CYS A 131 23.53 6.57 11.55
C CYS A 131 22.86 5.31 12.11
N HIS A 132 21.53 5.28 12.11
CA HIS A 132 20.79 4.06 12.44
C HIS A 132 20.95 3.00 11.32
N PRO A 133 21.10 1.69 11.62
CA PRO A 133 21.32 0.64 10.61
C PRO A 133 20.31 0.65 9.46
N LYS A 134 18.99 0.74 9.75
CA LYS A 134 17.93 0.81 8.72
C LYS A 134 18.05 2.04 7.79
N ILE A 135 18.65 3.15 8.26
CA ILE A 135 18.82 4.37 7.46
C ILE A 135 20.00 4.25 6.49
N ILE A 136 21.05 3.49 6.84
CA ILE A 136 22.21 3.24 5.96
C ILE A 136 22.06 2.00 5.08
N ASP A 137 21.04 1.17 5.31
CA ASP A 137 20.81 -0.01 4.48
C ASP A 137 20.42 0.39 3.06
N ALA A 138 21.23 -0.04 2.08
CA ALA A 138 20.97 0.14 0.67
C ALA A 138 19.86 -0.77 0.11
N ASN A 139 19.22 -1.59 0.95
CA ASN A 139 17.96 -2.30 0.68
C ASN A 139 16.72 -1.59 1.27
N ASN A 140 16.84 -0.46 1.97
CA ASN A 140 15.68 0.24 2.53
C ASN A 140 14.58 0.48 1.47
N ALA A 141 13.34 0.12 1.78
CA ALA A 141 12.18 0.21 0.87
C ALA A 141 12.10 1.54 0.11
N ALA A 142 12.32 2.69 0.78
CA ALA A 142 12.28 4.01 0.16
C ALA A 142 13.35 4.17 -0.94
N TYR A 143 14.57 3.68 -0.69
CA TYR A 143 15.68 3.74 -1.66
C TYR A 143 15.42 2.84 -2.87
N ILE A 144 14.82 1.67 -2.65
CA ILE A 144 14.42 0.71 -3.70
C ILE A 144 13.33 1.31 -4.59
N ASP A 145 12.31 1.94 -3.99
CA ASP A 145 11.22 2.64 -4.69
C ASP A 145 11.75 3.79 -5.57
N SER A 146 12.55 4.67 -4.97
CA SER A 146 13.14 5.82 -5.68
C SER A 146 14.04 5.39 -6.83
N PHE A 147 14.78 4.29 -6.71
CA PHE A 147 15.68 3.84 -7.76
C PHE A 147 14.91 3.18 -8.92
N PHE A 148 13.87 2.39 -8.64
CA PHE A 148 13.05 1.84 -9.72
C PHE A 148 12.21 2.92 -10.42
N SER A 149 11.72 3.93 -9.69
CA SER A 149 11.10 5.12 -10.28
C SER A 149 12.05 5.84 -11.27
N PHE A 150 13.33 5.96 -10.92
CA PHE A 150 14.36 6.47 -11.84
C PHE A 150 14.58 5.56 -13.07
N LEU A 151 14.66 4.23 -12.88
CA LEU A 151 14.80 3.29 -14.00
C LEU A 151 13.59 3.35 -14.96
N THR A 152 12.41 3.55 -14.41
CA THR A 152 11.15 3.74 -15.15
C THR A 152 11.18 5.03 -15.99
N SER A 153 11.61 6.16 -15.44
CA SER A 153 11.85 7.39 -16.23
C SER A 153 12.94 7.23 -17.30
N LYS A 154 13.98 6.42 -17.03
CA LYS A 154 14.96 6.06 -18.07
C LYS A 154 14.37 5.22 -19.20
N MET A 155 13.42 4.33 -18.92
CA MET A 155 12.68 3.61 -19.97
C MET A 155 11.85 4.57 -20.83
N LEU A 156 11.16 5.53 -20.21
CA LEU A 156 10.42 6.57 -20.92
C LEU A 156 11.32 7.36 -21.88
N HIS A 157 12.40 7.96 -21.39
CA HIS A 157 13.21 8.90 -22.19
C HIS A 157 14.21 8.24 -23.14
N CYS A 158 14.70 7.02 -22.84
CA CYS A 158 15.67 6.34 -23.70
C CYS A 158 15.04 5.35 -24.69
N HIS A 159 13.86 4.81 -24.39
CA HIS A 159 13.21 3.76 -25.19
C HIS A 159 11.80 4.10 -25.66
N GLY A 160 11.27 5.29 -25.36
CA GLY A 160 9.92 5.70 -25.75
C GLY A 160 8.82 4.94 -25.00
N PHE A 161 9.11 4.40 -23.82
CA PHE A 161 8.16 3.62 -23.04
C PHE A 161 7.13 4.52 -22.35
N LEU A 162 6.00 4.77 -23.00
CA LEU A 162 4.99 5.77 -22.63
C LEU A 162 4.39 5.58 -21.22
N HIS A 163 4.34 4.34 -20.73
CA HIS A 163 3.87 4.02 -19.38
C HIS A 163 4.86 4.35 -18.26
N GLY A 164 6.07 4.78 -18.60
CA GLY A 164 7.04 5.17 -17.59
C GLY A 164 6.60 6.45 -16.87
N THR A 165 6.52 6.40 -15.55
CA THR A 165 6.38 7.56 -14.67
C THR A 165 7.66 8.39 -14.74
N ASP A 166 7.52 9.70 -14.97
CA ASP A 166 8.69 10.59 -15.00
C ASP A 166 9.24 10.85 -13.59
N PHE A 167 10.55 11.00 -13.49
CA PHE A 167 11.28 11.17 -12.22
C PHE A 167 12.05 12.49 -12.28
N TYR A 168 11.93 13.30 -11.24
CA TYR A 168 12.46 14.67 -11.20
C TYR A 168 13.50 14.92 -10.09
N GLY A 169 13.83 13.90 -9.31
CA GLY A 169 14.87 13.95 -8.31
C GLY A 169 14.53 13.23 -7.01
N THR A 170 15.53 13.13 -6.14
CA THR A 170 15.36 12.60 -4.79
C THR A 170 16.34 13.26 -3.82
N ALA A 171 15.93 13.37 -2.57
CA ALA A 171 16.76 13.82 -1.46
C ALA A 171 16.35 13.10 -0.17
N VAL A 172 17.23 13.08 0.81
CA VAL A 172 17.02 12.54 2.16
C VAL A 172 17.12 13.69 3.17
N GLY A 173 16.29 13.69 4.20
CA GLY A 173 16.29 14.70 5.26
C GLY A 173 15.42 14.31 6.45
N VAL A 174 15.37 15.21 7.45
CA VAL A 174 14.53 15.04 8.66
C VAL A 174 13.40 16.06 8.63
N GLN A 175 12.18 15.57 8.46
CA GLN A 175 10.97 16.37 8.38
C GLN A 175 10.47 16.74 9.79
N THR A 176 10.14 18.02 10.01
CA THR A 176 9.78 18.54 11.34
C THR A 176 8.49 17.91 11.88
N LYS A 177 7.51 17.65 11.01
CA LYS A 177 6.32 16.83 11.27
C LYS A 177 6.10 15.90 10.08
N TYR A 178 6.04 14.59 10.29
CA TYR A 178 5.67 13.60 9.28
C TYR A 178 4.22 13.14 9.52
N LYS A 179 3.34 13.33 8.53
CA LYS A 179 1.92 12.91 8.58
C LYS A 179 1.79 11.50 8.00
N MET A 180 1.09 10.61 8.70
CA MET A 180 0.61 9.34 8.13
C MET A 180 -0.81 9.04 8.60
N ASN A 181 -1.59 8.30 7.81
CA ASN A 181 -2.83 7.70 8.27
C ASN A 181 -2.47 6.56 9.27
N VAL A 182 -3.24 6.44 10.36
CA VAL A 182 -3.08 5.40 11.40
C VAL A 182 -4.41 4.74 11.76
N THR A 183 -5.48 4.99 11.00
CA THR A 183 -6.87 4.57 11.32
C THR A 183 -6.93 3.08 11.68
N ASP A 184 -6.38 2.22 10.83
CA ASP A 184 -6.37 0.76 11.02
C ASP A 184 -5.34 0.28 12.07
N ASP A 185 -4.34 1.11 12.37
CA ASP A 185 -3.26 0.82 13.33
C ASP A 185 -3.58 1.27 14.77
N LEU A 186 -4.64 2.06 14.99
CA LEU A 186 -4.90 2.72 16.28
C LEU A 186 -5.08 1.74 17.44
N ASP A 187 -5.79 0.64 17.26
CA ASP A 187 -5.97 -0.38 18.31
C ASP A 187 -4.65 -1.03 18.71
N TYR A 188 -3.80 -1.31 17.71
CA TYR A 188 -2.46 -1.84 17.95
C TYR A 188 -1.58 -0.82 18.68
N LEU A 189 -1.62 0.45 18.28
CA LEU A 189 -0.91 1.55 18.92
C LEU A 189 -1.36 1.78 20.37
N ASN A 190 -2.66 1.80 20.62
CA ASN A 190 -3.28 2.00 21.94
C ASN A 190 -2.90 0.90 22.95
N SER A 191 -2.58 -0.32 22.48
CA SER A 191 -2.06 -1.39 23.34
C SER A 191 -0.67 -1.08 23.95
N SER A 192 0.09 -0.14 23.36
CA SER A 192 1.45 0.17 23.78
C SER A 192 1.52 1.27 24.85
N THR A 193 2.11 0.95 26.00
CA THR A 193 2.35 1.97 27.04
C THR A 193 3.29 3.08 26.56
N TYR A 194 4.20 2.80 25.62
CA TYR A 194 5.07 3.83 25.04
C TYR A 194 4.29 4.81 24.17
N PHE A 195 3.24 4.36 23.50
CA PHE A 195 2.36 5.22 22.71
C PHE A 195 1.70 6.26 23.61
N SER A 196 0.90 5.82 24.59
CA SER A 196 0.19 6.71 25.52
C SER A 196 1.13 7.62 26.33
N GLU A 197 2.33 7.15 26.71
CA GLU A 197 3.31 7.98 27.42
C GLU A 197 3.91 9.10 26.55
N ASN A 198 3.90 8.97 25.22
CA ASN A 198 4.61 9.88 24.30
C ASN A 198 3.71 10.62 23.29
N THR A 199 2.42 10.31 23.23
CA THR A 199 1.41 11.18 22.61
C THR A 199 1.52 12.60 23.18
N ASN A 200 1.34 13.60 22.32
CA ASN A 200 1.57 15.02 22.54
C ASN A 200 3.04 15.43 22.80
N LYS A 201 3.96 14.49 23.07
CA LYS A 201 5.39 14.73 23.25
C LYS A 201 6.18 14.51 21.96
N LEU A 202 6.19 13.28 21.44
CA LEU A 202 6.95 12.88 20.25
C LEU A 202 6.09 12.85 18.98
N PHE A 203 4.78 12.66 19.12
CA PHE A 203 3.80 12.64 18.03
C PHE A 203 2.44 13.11 18.54
N THR A 204 1.57 13.58 17.66
CA THR A 204 0.18 13.99 17.95
C THR A 204 -0.77 13.29 16.99
N ILE A 205 -1.94 12.87 17.47
CA ILE A 205 -2.98 12.18 16.67
C ILE A 205 -4.16 13.11 16.45
N THR A 206 -4.83 13.04 15.29
CA THR A 206 -6.03 13.85 15.02
C THR A 206 -7.22 13.44 15.88
N ASP A 207 -7.87 14.44 16.48
CA ASP A 207 -9.16 14.37 17.16
C ASP A 207 -9.25 13.25 18.23
N PHE A 208 -8.10 12.88 18.81
CA PHE A 208 -7.96 11.79 19.77
C PHE A 208 -8.23 12.31 21.19
N SER A 209 -9.24 11.76 21.87
CA SER A 209 -9.66 12.22 23.20
C SER A 209 -8.83 11.56 24.32
N GLU A 210 -8.83 12.14 25.52
CA GLU A 210 -8.17 11.50 26.67
C GLU A 210 -8.92 10.23 27.14
N ASP A 211 -10.23 10.12 26.86
CA ASP A 211 -11.05 8.97 27.24
C ASP A 211 -10.73 7.74 26.37
N ASP A 212 -10.31 7.94 25.10
CA ASP A 212 -9.88 6.87 24.18
C ASP A 212 -8.69 6.05 24.71
N PHE A 213 -7.87 6.60 25.62
CA PHE A 213 -6.77 5.87 26.27
C PHE A 213 -7.22 4.77 27.25
N THR A 214 -8.51 4.73 27.64
CA THR A 214 -8.90 4.06 28.89
C THR A 214 -9.54 2.67 28.75
N ASN A 215 -10.02 2.28 27.55
CA ASN A 215 -10.94 1.14 27.45
C ASN A 215 -10.39 -0.18 26.90
N PHE A 216 -9.31 -0.22 26.11
CA PHE A 216 -8.83 -1.49 25.52
C PHE A 216 -7.55 -2.07 26.16
N GLY A 217 -7.67 -3.32 26.64
CA GLY A 217 -6.55 -4.23 26.97
C GLY A 217 -5.78 -4.00 28.28
N SER A 218 -5.40 -2.77 28.65
CA SER A 218 -4.46 -2.55 29.75
C SER A 218 -5.12 -2.46 31.14
N ARG A 219 -5.10 -3.56 31.90
CA ARG A 219 -5.52 -3.61 33.33
C ARG A 219 -4.81 -2.60 34.25
N ARG A 220 -3.74 -1.94 33.81
CA ARG A 220 -2.88 -1.08 34.63
C ARG A 220 -3.24 0.41 34.55
N ASN A 221 -3.96 0.82 33.50
CA ASN A 221 -4.29 2.22 33.23
C ASN A 221 -5.81 2.52 33.34
N LYS A 222 -6.64 1.56 33.77
CA LYS A 222 -8.05 1.84 34.04
C LYS A 222 -8.20 2.83 35.19
N ASN A 223 -9.06 3.84 35.00
CA ASN A 223 -9.49 4.72 36.08
C ASN A 223 -10.05 3.87 37.22
N ARG A 224 -9.61 4.16 38.45
CA ARG A 224 -10.09 3.42 39.63
C ARG A 224 -11.56 3.78 39.85
N ILE A 225 -12.43 2.78 39.82
CA ILE A 225 -13.86 2.97 40.14
C ILE A 225 -13.95 3.63 41.53
N LEU A 226 -14.44 4.86 41.55
CA LEU A 226 -14.80 5.59 42.76
C LEU A 226 -16.26 5.25 43.05
N ILE A 227 -16.47 4.21 43.87
CA ILE A 227 -17.74 4.07 44.57
C ILE A 227 -17.64 5.08 45.72
N ASP A 228 -18.40 6.17 45.62
CA ASP A 228 -18.57 7.08 46.75
C ASP A 228 -19.62 6.46 47.68
N ASP A 229 -19.30 6.31 48.95
CA ASP A 229 -20.20 5.71 49.96
C ASP A 229 -21.29 6.72 50.43
N GLU A 230 -21.66 7.70 49.59
CA GLU A 230 -22.80 8.57 49.86
C GLU A 230 -24.10 7.83 49.47
N ASP A 231 -24.87 7.45 50.49
CA ASP A 231 -26.20 6.81 50.39
C ASP A 231 -27.25 7.71 49.69
N GLU A 232 -27.07 8.03 48.41
CA GLU A 232 -28.17 8.49 47.56
C GLU A 232 -29.14 7.33 47.33
N LYS A 233 -30.18 7.32 48.18
CA LYS A 233 -31.33 6.43 48.02
C LYS A 233 -32.00 6.69 46.68
N LEU A 234 -31.66 5.87 45.68
CA LEU A 234 -32.42 5.73 44.46
C LEU A 234 -33.82 5.22 44.80
N ASP A 235 -34.75 6.16 44.98
CA ASP A 235 -36.15 5.89 45.30
C ASP A 235 -36.89 5.48 44.01
N ILE A 236 -36.66 4.23 43.60
CA ILE A 236 -37.24 3.64 42.39
C ILE A 236 -38.74 3.39 42.64
N SER A 237 -39.53 4.45 42.46
CA SER A 237 -40.99 4.35 42.48
C SER A 237 -41.48 3.74 41.15
N PRO A 238 -42.20 2.60 41.17
CA PRO A 238 -42.75 2.02 39.95
C PRO A 238 -43.91 2.88 39.45
N ILE A 239 -43.80 3.38 38.21
CA ILE A 239 -44.87 4.11 37.54
C ILE A 239 -45.94 3.10 37.10
N LEU A 240 -47.14 3.22 37.66
CA LEU A 240 -48.33 2.48 37.22
C LEU A 240 -48.96 3.18 36.01
N LEU A 241 -49.47 2.38 35.08
CA LEU A 241 -49.67 2.76 33.67
C LEU A 241 -51.13 3.17 33.32
N ASP A 242 -51.90 3.67 34.30
CA ASP A 242 -53.36 3.85 34.19
C ASP A 242 -53.88 5.31 34.20
N ASP A 243 -53.03 6.34 34.40
CA ASP A 243 -53.47 7.75 34.62
C ASP A 243 -53.02 8.75 33.53
N VAL A 244 -53.27 8.46 32.24
CA VAL A 244 -53.18 9.48 31.16
C VAL A 244 -54.42 9.45 30.25
N GLU A 245 -55.60 9.70 30.82
CA GLU A 245 -56.75 10.17 30.04
C GLU A 245 -56.73 11.70 29.91
N ASN A 246 -56.93 12.19 28.68
CA ASN A 246 -57.31 13.56 28.30
C ASN A 246 -56.29 14.70 28.52
N ILE A 247 -55.43 14.90 27.51
CA ILE A 247 -55.06 16.24 27.05
C ILE A 247 -55.63 16.40 25.64
N ASP A 248 -56.63 17.28 25.49
CA ASP A 248 -57.32 17.51 24.21
C ASP A 248 -56.38 18.02 23.11
N CYS A 249 -56.42 17.37 21.96
CA CYS A 249 -55.71 17.75 20.75
C CYS A 249 -56.70 18.12 19.63
N GLU A 250 -56.95 19.42 19.44
CA GLU A 250 -57.72 19.90 18.28
C GLU A 250 -56.84 20.05 17.03
N THR A 251 -56.98 19.06 16.13
CA THR A 251 -56.91 19.15 14.64
C THR A 251 -55.56 19.16 13.90
N ASN A 252 -55.44 18.16 13.00
CA ASN A 252 -54.64 18.05 11.76
C ASN A 252 -53.10 17.92 11.92
N ASP A 253 -52.35 17.03 11.28
CA ASP A 253 -52.58 15.92 10.31
C ASP A 253 -51.21 15.23 10.07
N THR A 254 -50.97 13.94 9.75
CA THR A 254 -51.74 12.69 9.50
C THR A 254 -50.79 11.47 9.76
N ILE A 255 -51.16 10.22 9.39
CA ILE A 255 -50.32 8.98 9.27
C ILE A 255 -50.06 8.22 10.60
N VAL A 256 -50.85 7.21 11.01
CA VAL A 256 -50.99 5.82 10.47
C VAL A 256 -49.70 5.00 10.71
N SER A 257 -49.45 4.43 11.90
CA SER A 257 -50.09 3.28 12.59
C SER A 257 -49.67 1.90 12.08
N ASP A 258 -49.04 1.09 12.96
CA ASP A 258 -49.47 -0.29 13.20
C ASP A 258 -49.10 -0.72 14.62
N ASP A 259 -50.02 -1.45 15.26
CA ASP A 259 -49.90 -1.92 16.65
C ASP A 259 -49.40 -3.38 16.72
N ILE A 260 -48.74 -3.70 17.83
CA ILE A 260 -48.31 -5.06 18.16
C ILE A 260 -49.50 -5.87 18.69
N VAL A 261 -49.62 -7.13 18.26
CA VAL A 261 -50.39 -8.14 19.00
C VAL A 261 -49.55 -9.42 19.13
N GLU A 262 -49.22 -9.79 20.36
CA GLU A 262 -48.72 -11.14 20.68
C GLU A 262 -49.89 -12.14 20.75
N GLU A 263 -49.74 -13.33 20.17
CA GLU A 263 -50.36 -14.54 20.72
C GLU A 263 -49.46 -15.77 20.48
N TYR A 264 -49.17 -16.52 21.54
CA TYR A 264 -48.29 -17.70 21.52
C TYR A 264 -48.97 -18.94 20.93
N VAL A 265 -48.47 -19.45 19.79
CA VAL A 265 -48.66 -20.85 19.39
C VAL A 265 -47.36 -21.43 18.80
N LYS A 266 -46.91 -22.58 19.31
CA LYS A 266 -45.78 -23.34 18.77
C LYS A 266 -46.07 -23.85 17.35
N HIS A 267 -45.12 -23.69 16.42
CA HIS A 267 -44.84 -24.68 15.38
C HIS A 267 -43.42 -24.49 14.79
N ASP A 268 -42.71 -25.59 14.54
CA ASP A 268 -41.43 -25.59 13.81
C ASP A 268 -41.62 -25.15 12.35
N THR A 269 -40.72 -24.33 11.80
CA THR A 269 -40.02 -24.54 10.51
C THR A 269 -39.02 -23.41 10.23
N ASP A 270 -37.88 -23.75 9.63
CA ASP A 270 -36.83 -22.80 9.27
C ASP A 270 -37.29 -21.77 8.21
N ASN A 271 -36.93 -20.49 8.41
CA ASN A 271 -36.54 -19.54 7.36
C ASN A 271 -36.01 -18.24 7.99
N VAL A 272 -34.75 -17.90 7.74
CA VAL A 272 -34.15 -16.62 8.15
C VAL A 272 -34.09 -15.67 6.95
N SER A 273 -34.71 -14.50 7.08
CA SER A 273 -34.51 -13.38 6.16
C SER A 273 -33.46 -12.44 6.74
N VAL A 274 -32.29 -12.33 6.07
CA VAL A 274 -31.22 -11.39 6.46
C VAL A 274 -31.31 -10.14 5.57
N THR A 275 -31.28 -8.96 6.19
CA THR A 275 -31.17 -7.67 5.49
C THR A 275 -29.71 -7.35 5.25
N SER A 276 -29.33 -7.06 4.00
CA SER A 276 -27.97 -6.70 3.61
C SER A 276 -27.63 -5.25 3.95
N SER A 277 -26.44 -5.05 4.51
CA SER A 277 -25.79 -3.74 4.64
C SER A 277 -24.38 -3.84 4.05
N SER A 278 -24.20 -3.21 2.90
CA SER A 278 -22.91 -3.13 2.19
C SER A 278 -21.96 -2.15 2.89
N SER A 279 -20.77 -2.60 3.25
CA SER A 279 -19.66 -1.78 3.76
C SER A 279 -18.44 -1.95 2.86
N SER A 280 -18.10 -0.90 2.11
CA SER A 280 -16.92 -0.81 1.26
C SER A 280 -15.95 0.23 1.86
N ASP A 281 -14.99 -0.23 2.64
CA ASP A 281 -13.99 0.62 3.31
C ASP A 281 -12.61 0.43 2.67
N THR A 282 -12.20 1.43 1.87
CA THR A 282 -10.95 1.45 1.08
C THR A 282 -10.03 2.63 1.42
N SER A 283 -9.74 2.87 2.71
CA SER A 283 -8.76 3.89 3.14
C SER A 283 -7.31 3.35 3.20
N ASN A 284 -6.83 2.76 2.10
CA ASN A 284 -5.59 1.99 2.12
C ASN A 284 -4.33 2.87 1.99
N ASN A 285 -3.90 3.47 3.10
CA ASN A 285 -2.70 4.34 3.14
C ASN A 285 -1.76 4.05 4.33
N SER A 286 -1.78 2.83 4.89
CA SER A 286 -0.74 2.29 5.79
C SER A 286 -0.80 0.77 6.04
N GLU A 287 -0.74 -0.11 5.02
CA GLU A 287 -0.70 -1.59 5.20
C GLU A 287 0.64 -2.14 5.79
N ILE A 288 1.18 -1.51 6.85
CA ILE A 288 2.36 -1.95 7.63
C ILE A 288 1.94 -3.12 8.54
N ASN A 289 1.78 -4.30 7.96
CA ASN A 289 1.30 -5.48 8.66
C ASN A 289 2.30 -6.01 9.72
N TYR A 290 1.91 -6.03 11.00
CA TYR A 290 2.74 -6.53 12.11
C TYR A 290 2.65 -8.05 12.31
N SER A 291 3.67 -8.78 11.84
CA SER A 291 3.88 -10.18 12.21
C SER A 291 4.64 -10.28 13.55
N SER A 292 3.90 -10.35 14.67
CA SER A 292 4.48 -10.61 15.99
C SER A 292 4.93 -12.07 16.14
N ASP A 293 6.21 -12.36 15.91
CA ASP A 293 6.81 -13.69 16.15
C ASP A 293 8.26 -13.57 16.68
N ASP A 294 8.43 -12.80 17.77
CA ASP A 294 9.70 -12.56 18.48
C ASP A 294 10.00 -13.68 19.53
N GLU A 295 10.04 -14.96 19.12
CA GLU A 295 10.53 -16.03 20.02
C GLU A 295 12.07 -16.11 20.06
N GLN A 296 12.69 -15.28 20.92
CA GLN A 296 14.09 -15.47 21.33
C GLN A 296 14.22 -16.64 22.31
N ARG A 297 14.57 -17.84 21.82
CA ARG A 297 15.01 -18.96 22.66
C ARG A 297 16.54 -18.99 22.73
N ASN A 298 17.08 -18.76 23.93
CA ASN A 298 18.49 -19.04 24.21
C ASN A 298 18.73 -20.55 24.16
N GLU A 299 19.80 -20.97 23.48
CA GLU A 299 20.30 -22.34 23.55
C GLU A 299 20.98 -22.56 24.90
N ASP A 300 20.54 -23.57 25.66
CA ASP A 300 21.41 -24.26 26.60
C ASP A 300 21.06 -25.75 26.62
N SER A 301 22.10 -26.58 26.67
CA SER A 301 22.00 -28.04 26.50
C SER A 301 21.67 -28.73 27.83
N HIS A 302 20.80 -29.75 27.79
CA HIS A 302 21.10 -31.13 28.19
C HIS A 302 19.83 -32.00 28.10
N GLY A 303 19.95 -33.24 27.62
CA GLY A 303 18.80 -34.11 27.34
C GLY A 303 18.68 -35.30 28.29
N ALA A 304 17.47 -35.88 28.32
CA ALA A 304 17.19 -37.27 28.65
C ALA A 304 15.82 -37.65 28.03
N ASP A 305 15.67 -38.89 27.58
CA ASP A 305 14.40 -39.44 27.08
C ASP A 305 13.36 -39.55 28.21
N ASP A 306 12.07 -39.38 27.88
CA ASP A 306 11.06 -40.34 28.33
C ASP A 306 9.80 -40.35 27.42
N ASP A 307 9.23 -41.54 27.23
CA ASP A 307 8.04 -41.79 26.40
C ASP A 307 6.74 -41.63 27.22
N VAL A 308 5.83 -40.72 26.84
CA VAL A 308 4.42 -40.74 27.31
C VAL A 308 3.43 -40.42 26.19
N ARG A 309 2.33 -41.16 26.13
CA ARG A 309 1.18 -40.99 25.22
C ARG A 309 -0.07 -40.54 25.97
N ASP A 310 -0.99 -39.91 25.24
CA ASP A 310 -2.33 -39.46 25.65
C ASP A 310 -2.34 -38.45 26.83
N ASP A 311 -3.34 -37.58 27.02
CA ASP A 311 -4.69 -37.53 26.46
C ASP A 311 -5.13 -36.05 26.24
N LYS A 312 -6.35 -35.86 25.73
CA LYS A 312 -6.98 -34.57 25.37
C LYS A 312 -7.34 -33.71 26.58
N SER A 313 -7.28 -32.38 26.39
CA SER A 313 -8.20 -31.42 27.03
C SER A 313 -8.27 -30.15 26.19
N ASP A 314 -9.38 -29.95 25.47
CA ASP A 314 -9.68 -28.68 24.79
C ASP A 314 -10.33 -27.72 25.81
N ASP A 315 -9.55 -26.82 26.42
CA ASP A 315 -10.10 -25.75 27.26
C ASP A 315 -10.64 -24.61 26.38
N VAL A 316 -11.89 -24.78 25.96
CA VAL A 316 -12.70 -23.74 25.31
C VAL A 316 -13.06 -22.67 26.33
N TRP A 317 -12.40 -21.52 26.25
CA TRP A 317 -12.80 -20.32 26.98
C TRP A 317 -13.93 -19.61 26.22
N GLN A 318 -15.18 -19.95 26.59
CA GLN A 318 -16.29 -19.02 26.38
C GLN A 318 -16.07 -17.80 27.27
N THR A 319 -16.23 -16.61 26.69
CA THR A 319 -16.44 -15.36 27.43
C THR A 319 -17.77 -14.78 26.99
N ASP A 320 -18.55 -14.34 27.96
CA ASP A 320 -19.97 -14.03 27.80
C ASP A 320 -20.27 -12.80 26.94
N SER A 321 -21.53 -12.71 26.55
CA SER A 321 -22.13 -11.60 25.81
C SER A 321 -22.28 -10.36 26.69
N ASP A 322 -21.36 -9.40 26.57
CA ASP A 322 -21.57 -8.02 27.00
C ASP A 322 -21.99 -7.16 25.79
N SER A 323 -23.19 -6.59 25.87
CA SER A 323 -23.77 -5.73 24.83
C SER A 323 -23.36 -4.28 25.06
N ASP A 324 -22.20 -3.89 24.54
CA ASP A 324 -21.77 -2.49 24.51
C ASP A 324 -22.39 -1.76 23.30
N GLU A 325 -23.31 -0.84 23.55
CA GLU A 325 -23.65 0.22 22.59
C GLU A 325 -22.47 1.22 22.51
N SER A 326 -21.38 0.77 21.91
CA SER A 326 -20.34 1.66 21.38
C SER A 326 -20.97 2.52 20.29
N SER A 327 -20.94 3.85 20.44
CA SER A 327 -21.26 4.75 19.34
C SER A 327 -20.12 4.70 18.33
N GLU A 328 -20.17 3.74 17.40
CA GLU A 328 -19.17 3.61 16.35
C GLU A 328 -19.06 4.92 15.56
N SER A 329 -17.88 5.54 15.62
CA SER A 329 -17.52 6.73 14.86
C SER A 329 -17.17 6.31 13.43
N TYR A 330 -18.17 5.85 12.67
CA TYR A 330 -18.01 5.47 11.27
C TYR A 330 -17.27 6.56 10.44
N GLY A 331 -16.15 6.20 9.83
CA GLY A 331 -15.60 6.89 8.66
C GLY A 331 -14.79 8.19 8.87
N VAL A 332 -14.12 8.40 10.02
CA VAL A 332 -13.19 9.54 10.18
C VAL A 332 -11.73 9.07 10.15
N GLU A 333 -11.01 9.40 9.06
CA GLU A 333 -9.57 9.13 8.93
C GLU A 333 -8.78 9.77 10.09
N ARG A 334 -7.90 8.98 10.71
CA ARG A 334 -7.04 9.42 11.82
C ARG A 334 -5.60 9.53 11.36
N PHE A 335 -4.99 10.69 11.57
CA PHE A 335 -3.60 10.96 11.19
C PHE A 335 -2.68 11.11 12.40
N ALA A 336 -1.49 10.52 12.31
CA ALA A 336 -0.40 10.76 13.24
C ALA A 336 0.60 11.76 12.63
N TYR A 337 0.98 12.77 13.42
CA TYR A 337 2.02 13.74 13.11
C TYR A 337 3.25 13.49 13.97
N ILE A 338 4.28 12.85 13.41
CA ILE A 338 5.50 12.44 14.12
C ILE A 338 6.58 13.51 14.00
N LYS A 339 7.17 13.93 15.13
CA LYS A 339 8.18 15.00 15.16
C LYS A 339 9.58 14.52 14.75
N ASP A 340 10.29 15.35 14.00
CA ASP A 340 11.69 15.16 13.57
C ASP A 340 11.97 13.77 12.98
N PHE A 341 11.17 13.38 11.98
CA PHE A 341 11.17 12.03 11.40
C PHE A 341 12.01 11.94 10.11
N PRO A 342 12.83 10.89 9.92
CA PRO A 342 13.70 10.75 8.75
C PRO A 342 12.94 10.24 7.53
N VAL A 343 13.02 10.99 6.43
CA VAL A 343 12.29 10.72 5.18
C VAL A 343 13.20 10.82 3.96
N GLN A 344 12.81 10.12 2.89
CA GLN A 344 13.28 10.36 1.55
C GLN A 344 12.17 11.03 0.73
N LEU A 345 12.51 12.16 0.12
CA LEU A 345 11.69 12.81 -0.90
C LEU A 345 11.92 12.10 -2.24
N ILE A 346 10.85 11.73 -2.93
CA ILE A 346 10.89 11.20 -4.29
C ILE A 346 10.00 12.12 -5.14
N CYS A 347 10.63 12.86 -6.06
CA CYS A 347 9.95 13.83 -6.92
C CYS A 347 9.57 13.14 -8.23
N LEU A 348 8.28 13.07 -8.53
CA LEU A 348 7.69 12.29 -9.62
C LEU A 348 6.73 13.14 -10.45
N GLU A 349 6.40 12.66 -11.65
CA GLU A 349 5.23 13.09 -12.41
C GLU A 349 3.97 13.02 -11.54
N LYS A 350 3.24 14.14 -11.43
CA LYS A 350 1.90 14.12 -10.82
C LYS A 350 0.92 13.51 -11.81
N CYS A 351 0.42 12.32 -11.51
CA CYS A 351 -0.64 11.70 -12.31
C CYS A 351 -2.02 12.28 -11.97
N GLU A 352 -2.98 12.12 -12.88
CA GLU A 352 -4.29 12.76 -12.78
C GLU A 352 -5.32 11.99 -11.93
N GLY A 353 -5.18 10.67 -11.80
CA GLY A 353 -6.04 9.84 -10.95
C GLY A 353 -5.53 8.40 -10.81
N THR A 354 -6.17 7.61 -9.93
CA THR A 354 -5.85 6.19 -9.70
C THR A 354 -6.78 5.27 -10.48
N PHE A 355 -6.39 4.00 -10.63
CA PHE A 355 -7.27 2.98 -11.20
C PHE A 355 -8.43 2.66 -10.25
N ASP A 356 -8.20 2.77 -8.94
CA ASP A 356 -9.19 2.65 -7.86
C ASP A 356 -10.34 3.67 -8.02
N GLU A 357 -9.99 4.96 -8.18
CA GLU A 357 -10.95 6.06 -8.39
C GLU A 357 -11.89 5.78 -9.59
N LEU A 358 -11.41 5.08 -10.62
CA LEU A 358 -12.24 4.73 -11.79
C LEU A 358 -13.30 3.68 -11.44
N PHE A 359 -12.98 2.69 -10.60
CA PHE A 359 -13.95 1.71 -10.10
C PHE A 359 -14.92 2.35 -9.11
N GLU A 360 -14.42 3.00 -8.06
CA GLU A 360 -15.23 3.65 -7.02
C GLU A 360 -16.25 4.65 -7.60
N THR A 361 -15.83 5.46 -8.58
CA THR A 361 -16.73 6.45 -9.21
C THR A 361 -17.58 5.90 -10.37
N GLY A 362 -17.53 4.60 -10.64
CA GLY A 362 -18.31 3.95 -11.71
C GLY A 362 -17.93 4.41 -13.13
N LYS A 363 -16.77 5.05 -13.31
CA LYS A 363 -16.24 5.48 -14.62
C LYS A 363 -15.63 4.31 -15.40
N MET A 364 -15.35 3.21 -14.71
CA MET A 364 -14.75 1.99 -15.25
C MET A 364 -15.79 1.14 -16.01
N ASN A 365 -15.67 1.07 -17.34
CA ASN A 365 -16.51 0.19 -18.18
C ASN A 365 -15.69 -0.99 -18.74
N SER A 366 -16.38 -2.03 -19.23
CA SER A 366 -15.74 -3.30 -19.66
C SER A 366 -14.68 -3.13 -20.78
N ASP A 367 -14.89 -2.19 -21.70
CA ASP A 367 -13.96 -1.90 -22.81
C ASP A 367 -12.71 -1.16 -22.33
N LEU A 368 -12.90 -0.11 -21.51
CA LEU A 368 -11.80 0.61 -20.86
C LEU A 368 -11.05 -0.32 -19.89
N ALA A 369 -11.72 -1.28 -19.25
CA ALA A 369 -11.08 -2.27 -18.37
C ALA A 369 -10.22 -3.25 -19.16
N ALA A 370 -10.72 -3.73 -20.31
CA ALA A 370 -9.95 -4.59 -21.21
C ALA A 370 -8.68 -3.87 -21.69
N SER A 371 -8.80 -2.60 -22.07
CA SER A 371 -7.65 -1.75 -22.41
C SER A 371 -6.70 -1.58 -21.23
N ALA A 372 -7.19 -1.13 -20.06
CA ALA A 372 -6.37 -0.85 -18.89
C ALA A 372 -5.57 -2.07 -18.42
N LEU A 373 -6.24 -3.21 -18.26
CA LEU A 373 -5.60 -4.48 -17.87
C LEU A 373 -4.59 -4.95 -18.92
N PHE A 374 -4.85 -4.73 -20.21
CA PHE A 374 -3.88 -5.01 -21.26
C PHE A 374 -2.65 -4.08 -21.21
N GLN A 375 -2.84 -2.78 -20.96
CA GLN A 375 -1.73 -1.84 -20.74
C GLN A 375 -0.88 -2.29 -19.55
N ILE A 376 -1.51 -2.65 -18.42
CA ILE A 376 -0.83 -3.16 -17.21
C ILE A 376 -0.03 -4.44 -17.50
N ILE A 377 -0.60 -5.40 -18.24
CA ILE A 377 0.11 -6.61 -18.70
C ILE A 377 1.35 -6.24 -19.51
N MET A 378 1.25 -5.29 -20.44
CA MET A 378 2.38 -4.85 -21.27
C MET A 378 3.46 -4.09 -20.47
N ILE A 379 3.08 -3.37 -19.40
CA ILE A 379 4.03 -2.78 -18.45
C ILE A 379 4.81 -3.87 -17.72
N LEU A 380 4.10 -4.83 -17.11
CA LEU A 380 4.72 -5.94 -16.40
C LEU A 380 5.66 -6.73 -17.32
N LEU A 381 5.25 -7.07 -18.53
CA LEU A 381 6.11 -7.75 -19.52
C LEU A 381 7.37 -6.95 -19.88
N SER A 382 7.24 -5.61 -19.99
CA SER A 382 8.37 -4.73 -20.29
C SER A 382 9.39 -4.67 -19.15
N TYR A 383 8.93 -4.60 -17.89
CA TYR A 383 9.79 -4.60 -16.70
C TYR A 383 10.36 -5.99 -16.39
N GLN A 384 9.58 -7.05 -16.58
CA GLN A 384 10.04 -8.44 -16.43
C GLN A 384 11.16 -8.75 -17.42
N LYS A 385 11.02 -8.33 -18.68
CA LYS A 385 12.08 -8.47 -19.68
C LYS A 385 13.31 -7.62 -19.35
N SER A 386 13.12 -6.35 -18.99
CA SER A 386 14.23 -5.41 -18.84
C SER A 386 15.01 -5.63 -17.54
N PHE A 387 14.32 -6.01 -16.46
CA PHE A 387 14.85 -5.99 -15.08
C PHE A 387 14.52 -7.25 -14.26
N HIS A 388 13.88 -8.29 -14.80
CA HIS A 388 13.35 -9.43 -14.02
C HIS A 388 12.50 -8.97 -12.81
N PHE A 389 11.63 -7.98 -13.04
CA PHE A 389 10.84 -7.31 -12.02
C PHE A 389 9.61 -8.11 -11.56
N THR A 390 9.36 -8.15 -10.25
CA THR A 390 8.03 -8.32 -9.65
C THR A 390 7.71 -7.11 -8.78
N HIS A 391 6.43 -6.70 -8.75
CA HIS A 391 5.96 -5.59 -7.92
C HIS A 391 5.75 -6.01 -6.47
N ASN A 392 5.21 -7.23 -6.28
CA ASN A 392 4.87 -7.86 -4.99
C ASN A 392 3.82 -7.11 -4.14
N ASP A 393 3.27 -6.01 -4.65
CA ASP A 393 2.23 -5.19 -4.00
C ASP A 393 1.37 -4.42 -5.03
N LEU A 394 1.05 -5.07 -6.14
CA LEU A 394 0.25 -4.46 -7.20
C LEU A 394 -1.24 -4.52 -6.86
N HIS A 395 -1.80 -3.38 -6.45
CA HIS A 395 -3.23 -3.18 -6.26
C HIS A 395 -3.72 -1.95 -7.04
N THR A 396 -5.03 -1.76 -7.11
CA THR A 396 -5.71 -0.64 -7.81
C THR A 396 -5.11 0.74 -7.52
N ASN A 397 -4.85 1.07 -6.26
CA ASN A 397 -4.20 2.35 -5.90
C ASN A 397 -2.74 2.53 -6.39
N ASN A 398 -2.00 1.44 -6.62
CA ASN A 398 -0.63 1.49 -7.18
C ASN A 398 -0.60 1.58 -8.72
N ILE A 399 -1.77 1.72 -9.34
CA ILE A 399 -1.92 2.00 -10.77
C ILE A 399 -2.52 3.40 -10.90
N MET A 400 -1.81 4.29 -11.59
CA MET A 400 -2.30 5.64 -11.90
C MET A 400 -2.51 5.81 -13.41
N TYR A 401 -3.21 6.87 -13.81
CA TYR A 401 -3.36 7.24 -15.21
C TYR A 401 -3.11 8.73 -15.48
N ASN A 402 -2.71 9.01 -16.72
CA ASN A 402 -2.77 10.35 -17.31
C ASN A 402 -3.67 10.31 -18.55
N ASN A 403 -4.44 11.37 -18.76
CA ASN A 403 -5.25 11.55 -19.95
C ASN A 403 -4.37 11.76 -21.19
N THR A 404 -4.87 11.38 -22.35
CA THR A 404 -4.15 11.51 -23.63
C THR A 404 -5.11 11.70 -24.81
N ASP A 405 -4.64 12.42 -25.84
CA ASP A 405 -5.31 12.52 -27.14
C ASP A 405 -4.94 11.35 -28.09
N ILE A 406 -3.97 10.50 -27.71
CA ILE A 406 -3.56 9.33 -28.50
C ILE A 406 -4.70 8.31 -28.50
N GLU A 407 -5.39 8.12 -29.63
CA GLU A 407 -6.54 7.20 -29.71
C GLU A 407 -6.16 5.72 -29.47
N ASN A 408 -5.00 5.29 -29.95
CA ASN A 408 -4.57 3.89 -29.95
C ASN A 408 -3.06 3.77 -29.69
N LEU A 409 -2.69 2.82 -28.85
CA LEU A 409 -1.30 2.37 -28.65
C LEU A 409 -1.02 1.11 -29.47
N PHE A 410 0.21 0.98 -29.93
CA PHE A 410 0.69 -0.22 -30.60
C PHE A 410 1.75 -0.92 -29.75
N TYR A 411 1.61 -2.23 -29.56
CA TYR A 411 2.61 -3.05 -28.86
C TYR A 411 3.12 -4.12 -29.81
N LYS A 412 4.40 -4.47 -29.68
CA LYS A 412 4.96 -5.66 -30.32
C LYS A 412 5.64 -6.55 -29.30
N TYR A 413 5.11 -7.77 -29.15
CA TYR A 413 5.60 -8.77 -28.21
C TYR A 413 5.56 -10.15 -28.86
N LYS A 414 6.67 -10.89 -28.79
CA LYS A 414 6.91 -12.18 -29.47
C LYS A 414 6.56 -12.18 -30.96
N ASN A 415 6.82 -11.06 -31.63
CA ASN A 415 6.47 -10.75 -33.03
C ASN A 415 4.95 -10.68 -33.34
N VAL A 416 4.09 -10.69 -32.33
CA VAL A 416 2.67 -10.34 -32.48
C VAL A 416 2.52 -8.83 -32.28
N VAL A 417 1.75 -8.18 -33.15
CA VAL A 417 1.40 -6.75 -33.02
C VAL A 417 0.01 -6.66 -32.42
N TYR A 418 -0.14 -5.79 -31.42
CA TYR A 418 -1.40 -5.49 -30.75
C TYR A 418 -1.73 -4.02 -30.92
N LYS A 419 -3.00 -3.71 -31.17
CA LYS A 419 -3.53 -2.35 -31.25
C LYS A 419 -4.58 -2.18 -30.17
N VAL A 420 -4.33 -1.26 -29.24
CA VAL A 420 -5.13 -1.11 -28.02
C VAL A 420 -5.68 0.32 -27.97
N PRO A 421 -7.02 0.53 -27.97
CA PRO A 421 -7.60 1.85 -27.79
C PRO A 421 -7.30 2.37 -26.39
N THR A 422 -6.85 3.61 -26.25
CA THR A 422 -6.52 4.19 -24.93
C THR A 422 -7.76 4.59 -24.14
N TYR A 423 -8.88 4.85 -24.84
CA TYR A 423 -10.03 5.58 -24.32
C TYR A 423 -9.64 6.89 -23.60
N GLY A 424 -8.58 7.53 -24.11
CA GLY A 424 -8.00 8.74 -23.57
C GLY A 424 -7.18 8.55 -22.31
N LYS A 425 -6.69 7.34 -21.96
CA LYS A 425 -5.88 7.07 -20.77
C LYS A 425 -4.61 6.25 -21.05
N ILE A 426 -3.48 6.71 -20.51
CA ILE A 426 -2.22 5.98 -20.38
C ILE A 426 -2.05 5.57 -18.93
N PHE A 427 -2.05 4.27 -18.65
CA PHE A 427 -1.81 3.75 -17.30
C PHE A 427 -0.32 3.64 -16.98
N LYS A 428 0.03 3.81 -15.71
CA LYS A 428 1.39 3.77 -15.15
C LYS A 428 1.38 3.02 -13.81
N LEU A 429 2.49 2.36 -13.48
CA LEU A 429 2.69 1.75 -12.16
C LEU A 429 3.52 2.67 -11.26
N ILE A 430 3.22 2.66 -9.97
CA ILE A 430 3.92 3.41 -8.92
C ILE A 430 4.14 2.52 -7.69
N ASP A 431 4.84 3.07 -6.69
CA ASP A 431 5.19 2.41 -5.42
C ASP A 431 5.95 1.08 -5.54
N PHE A 432 7.24 1.21 -5.85
CA PHE A 432 8.12 0.06 -5.99
C PHE A 432 8.81 -0.31 -4.66
N GLY A 433 8.25 0.11 -3.51
CA GLY A 433 8.84 -0.12 -2.18
C GLY A 433 8.98 -1.59 -1.79
N ARG A 434 8.11 -2.46 -2.31
CA ARG A 434 8.21 -3.92 -2.23
C ARG A 434 8.66 -4.58 -3.54
N GLY A 435 9.09 -3.79 -4.53
CA GLY A 435 9.58 -4.29 -5.81
C GLY A 435 10.85 -5.14 -5.66
N ILE A 436 10.94 -6.24 -6.40
CA ILE A 436 12.14 -7.07 -6.51
C ILE A 436 12.58 -7.08 -7.97
N TYR A 437 13.81 -6.66 -8.24
CA TYR A 437 14.33 -6.51 -9.60
C TYR A 437 15.84 -6.63 -9.67
N ARG A 438 16.38 -6.69 -10.89
CA ARG A 438 17.81 -6.77 -11.17
C ARG A 438 18.26 -5.69 -12.13
N PHE A 439 19.43 -5.15 -11.87
CA PHE A 439 20.08 -4.16 -12.72
C PHE A 439 21.61 -4.31 -12.62
N ASN A 440 22.29 -4.36 -13.77
CA ASN A 440 23.74 -4.56 -13.90
C ASN A 440 24.27 -5.74 -13.05
N GLY A 441 23.63 -6.91 -13.13
CA GLY A 441 23.99 -8.12 -12.38
C GLY A 441 23.61 -8.13 -10.89
N GLN A 442 23.19 -7.00 -10.33
CA GLN A 442 22.84 -6.88 -8.92
C GLN A 442 21.34 -7.13 -8.68
N LEU A 443 21.02 -7.69 -7.51
CA LEU A 443 19.65 -7.85 -7.03
C LEU A 443 19.27 -6.67 -6.12
N PHE A 444 18.13 -6.07 -6.41
CA PHE A 444 17.48 -5.05 -5.61
C PHE A 444 16.22 -5.70 -5.00
N CYS A 445 16.21 -5.79 -3.68
CA CYS A 445 15.17 -6.45 -2.90
C CYS A 445 15.05 -5.68 -1.58
N SER A 446 13.84 -5.28 -1.24
CA SER A 446 13.55 -4.39 -0.12
C SER A 446 13.78 -5.04 1.25
N ASP A 447 14.21 -4.26 2.23
CA ASP A 447 14.28 -4.66 3.64
C ASP A 447 12.90 -4.98 4.26
N SER A 448 11.82 -4.66 3.54
CA SER A 448 10.49 -5.25 3.75
C SER A 448 10.49 -6.78 3.81
N PHE A 449 11.36 -7.47 3.07
CA PHE A 449 11.41 -8.94 3.06
C PHE A 449 12.34 -9.55 4.12
N ASP A 450 13.07 -8.73 4.89
CA ASP A 450 13.98 -9.19 5.94
C ASP A 450 13.24 -9.72 7.18
N MET A 451 13.98 -10.27 8.14
CA MET A 451 13.45 -10.66 9.45
C MET A 451 12.86 -9.45 10.17
N GLY A 452 11.53 -9.47 10.33
CA GLY A 452 10.81 -8.35 10.88
C GLY A 452 10.67 -7.18 9.91
N GLY A 453 10.78 -7.37 8.59
CA GLY A 453 10.11 -6.47 7.65
C GLY A 453 8.58 -6.65 7.67
N ASP A 454 7.85 -5.77 6.99
CA ASP A 454 6.41 -5.82 6.77
C ASP A 454 6.02 -6.94 5.78
N ALA A 455 6.87 -7.24 4.81
CA ALA A 455 6.73 -8.36 3.88
C ALA A 455 7.42 -9.67 4.34
N ALA A 456 7.82 -9.75 5.61
CA ALA A 456 8.61 -10.87 6.14
C ALA A 456 7.91 -12.23 5.93
N THR A 457 8.68 -13.24 5.52
CA THR A 457 8.24 -14.63 5.25
C THR A 457 7.27 -14.83 4.05
N GLN A 458 7.04 -13.81 3.23
CA GLN A 458 6.38 -13.94 1.92
C GLN A 458 7.21 -14.81 0.98
N TYR A 459 8.51 -14.53 0.90
CA TYR A 459 9.51 -15.31 0.15
C TYR A 459 10.56 -15.91 1.09
N ASN A 460 11.41 -16.78 0.53
CA ASN A 460 12.62 -17.30 1.18
C ASN A 460 13.70 -17.48 0.10
N CYS A 461 14.30 -16.36 -0.30
CA CYS A 461 15.30 -16.23 -1.35
C CYS A 461 16.36 -15.20 -0.92
N GLU A 462 17.44 -15.05 -1.70
CA GLU A 462 18.42 -13.99 -1.44
C GLU A 462 17.78 -12.59 -1.56
N PRO A 463 18.26 -11.58 -0.81
CA PRO A 463 19.37 -11.65 0.16
C PRO A 463 19.00 -12.24 1.52
N TYR A 464 17.71 -12.44 1.81
CA TYR A 464 17.18 -12.82 3.14
C TYR A 464 16.94 -14.34 3.29
N LEU A 465 17.75 -15.16 2.63
CA LEU A 465 17.56 -16.61 2.56
C LEU A 465 17.82 -17.27 3.94
N ASN A 466 16.81 -17.97 4.46
CA ASN A 466 16.95 -18.84 5.62
C ASN A 466 17.11 -20.29 5.16
N GLU A 467 18.32 -20.84 5.28
CA GLU A 467 18.65 -22.22 4.89
C GLU A 467 17.85 -23.30 5.65
N LYS A 468 17.24 -22.96 6.80
CA LYS A 468 16.37 -23.88 7.56
C LYS A 468 14.96 -24.01 6.98
N LYS A 469 14.59 -23.17 6.00
CA LYS A 469 13.27 -23.15 5.35
C LYS A 469 13.41 -23.50 3.85
N PRO A 470 12.39 -24.10 3.21
CA PRO A 470 12.44 -24.35 1.77
C PRO A 470 12.58 -23.04 1.00
N ARG A 471 13.38 -23.05 -0.08
CA ARG A 471 13.52 -21.89 -0.97
C ARG A 471 12.18 -21.55 -1.61
N LEU A 472 11.85 -20.26 -1.65
CA LEU A 472 10.65 -19.72 -2.28
C LEU A 472 11.02 -18.40 -2.94
N ASP A 473 11.17 -18.42 -4.26
CA ASP A 473 11.51 -17.24 -5.06
C ASP A 473 10.24 -16.45 -5.46
N PRO A 474 10.34 -15.13 -5.76
CA PRO A 474 9.27 -14.36 -6.36
C PRO A 474 8.83 -14.94 -7.71
N ASN A 475 7.55 -14.81 -8.04
CA ASN A 475 6.97 -15.32 -9.27
C ASN A 475 6.11 -14.25 -9.97
N TYR A 476 6.11 -14.26 -11.30
CA TYR A 476 5.45 -13.23 -12.11
C TYR A 476 3.91 -13.28 -12.10
N SER A 477 3.31 -14.35 -11.58
CA SER A 477 1.86 -14.51 -11.45
C SER A 477 1.32 -13.84 -10.19
N PHE A 478 2.20 -13.54 -9.22
CA PHE A 478 1.86 -12.83 -7.99
C PHE A 478 1.19 -11.48 -8.28
N ASP A 479 1.79 -10.66 -9.14
CA ASP A 479 1.36 -9.28 -9.39
C ASP A 479 -0.08 -9.22 -9.94
N LEU A 480 -0.43 -10.08 -10.89
CA LEU A 480 -1.79 -10.15 -11.42
C LEU A 480 -2.79 -10.78 -10.45
N CYS A 481 -2.36 -11.71 -9.60
CA CYS A 481 -3.21 -12.26 -8.55
C CYS A 481 -3.53 -11.19 -7.49
N ARG A 482 -2.53 -10.45 -7.00
CA ARG A 482 -2.74 -9.36 -6.03
C ARG A 482 -3.62 -8.25 -6.59
N LEU A 483 -3.45 -7.93 -7.87
CA LEU A 483 -4.29 -6.96 -8.59
C LEU A 483 -5.72 -7.46 -8.74
N GLY A 484 -5.90 -8.72 -9.17
CA GLY A 484 -7.21 -9.37 -9.23
C GLY A 484 -7.91 -9.35 -7.87
N CYS A 485 -7.17 -9.60 -6.79
CA CYS A 485 -7.67 -9.50 -5.42
C CYS A 485 -8.20 -8.09 -5.08
N SER A 486 -7.51 -7.01 -5.48
CA SER A 486 -8.02 -5.63 -5.25
C SER A 486 -9.15 -5.20 -6.19
N ILE A 487 -9.40 -5.91 -7.28
CA ILE A 487 -10.48 -5.59 -8.23
C ILE A 487 -11.74 -6.40 -7.93
N TYR A 488 -11.61 -7.57 -7.29
CA TYR A 488 -12.67 -8.57 -7.15
C TYR A 488 -13.98 -7.97 -6.63
N ASP A 489 -13.93 -7.28 -5.49
CA ASP A 489 -15.12 -6.77 -4.80
C ASP A 489 -15.76 -5.57 -5.50
N PHE A 490 -15.05 -4.90 -6.42
CA PHE A 490 -15.62 -3.86 -7.29
C PHE A 490 -16.43 -4.44 -8.46
N VAL A 491 -16.25 -5.71 -8.82
CA VAL A 491 -16.85 -6.30 -10.03
C VAL A 491 -17.61 -7.60 -9.82
N ILE A 492 -17.46 -8.29 -8.68
CA ILE A 492 -18.13 -9.55 -8.38
C ILE A 492 -18.86 -9.43 -7.05
N ASP A 493 -20.17 -9.15 -7.11
CA ASP A 493 -21.04 -9.11 -5.92
C ASP A 493 -21.24 -10.52 -5.33
N ASP A 494 -21.17 -10.63 -4.00
CA ASP A 494 -21.38 -11.90 -3.26
C ASP A 494 -22.85 -12.39 -3.27
N ASP A 495 -23.81 -11.51 -3.53
CA ASP A 495 -25.25 -11.75 -3.35
C ASP A 495 -25.89 -12.76 -4.35
N GLU A 496 -25.17 -13.22 -5.39
CA GLU A 496 -25.70 -14.19 -6.36
C GLU A 496 -24.88 -15.50 -6.49
N PRO A 497 -24.98 -16.42 -5.50
CA PRO A 497 -24.28 -17.72 -5.51
C PRO A 497 -24.63 -18.65 -6.69
N ASN A 498 -25.62 -18.30 -7.53
CA ASN A 498 -26.04 -19.03 -8.72
C ASN A 498 -25.58 -18.41 -10.05
N LYS A 499 -24.83 -17.30 -10.06
CA LYS A 499 -24.43 -16.57 -11.28
C LYS A 499 -23.17 -17.09 -11.98
N LYS A 500 -22.58 -18.22 -11.57
CA LYS A 500 -21.41 -18.86 -12.23
C LYS A 500 -21.57 -19.14 -13.73
N ASN A 501 -22.79 -19.05 -14.28
CA ASN A 501 -23.09 -19.21 -15.71
C ASN A 501 -23.35 -17.87 -16.45
N LYS A 502 -23.09 -16.71 -15.82
CA LYS A 502 -23.24 -15.36 -16.39
C LYS A 502 -22.24 -14.34 -15.80
N LEU A 503 -20.98 -14.74 -15.61
CA LEU A 503 -19.92 -13.74 -15.46
C LEU A 503 -19.68 -13.08 -16.82
N ASP A 504 -19.38 -11.79 -16.84
CA ASP A 504 -18.89 -11.10 -18.03
C ASP A 504 -17.37 -11.36 -18.24
N PRO A 505 -16.78 -11.01 -19.40
CA PRO A 505 -15.37 -11.30 -19.68
C PRO A 505 -14.35 -10.64 -18.74
N LEU A 506 -14.70 -9.50 -18.10
CA LEU A 506 -13.89 -8.87 -17.07
C LEU A 506 -13.99 -9.69 -15.77
N GLN A 507 -15.20 -9.98 -15.33
CA GLN A 507 -15.46 -10.79 -14.13
C GLN A 507 -14.82 -12.18 -14.23
N GLU A 508 -14.93 -12.87 -15.38
CA GLU A 508 -14.25 -14.14 -15.64
C GLU A 508 -12.72 -14.03 -15.53
N THR A 509 -12.14 -12.91 -15.99
CA THR A 509 -10.70 -12.67 -15.94
C THR A 509 -10.22 -12.41 -14.51
N ILE A 510 -10.91 -11.54 -13.76
CA ILE A 510 -10.58 -11.22 -12.37
C ILE A 510 -10.79 -12.44 -11.46
N TYR A 511 -11.92 -13.14 -11.59
CA TYR A 511 -12.15 -14.40 -10.86
C TYR A 511 -11.04 -15.42 -11.11
N ARG A 512 -10.60 -15.56 -12.36
CA ARG A 512 -9.52 -16.49 -12.74
C ARG A 512 -8.18 -16.10 -12.13
N TRP A 513 -7.81 -14.82 -12.09
CA TRP A 513 -6.58 -14.35 -11.44
C TRP A 513 -6.57 -14.64 -9.94
N CYS A 514 -7.74 -14.68 -9.30
CA CYS A 514 -7.90 -15.04 -7.89
C CYS A 514 -7.88 -16.56 -7.62
N LEU A 515 -7.59 -17.44 -8.59
CA LEU A 515 -7.49 -18.90 -8.37
C LEU A 515 -6.06 -19.37 -8.07
N ASP A 516 -5.92 -20.26 -7.09
CA ASP A 516 -4.69 -21.03 -6.83
C ASP A 516 -4.42 -22.11 -7.89
N ASP A 517 -3.24 -22.73 -7.86
CA ASP A 517 -2.82 -23.82 -8.74
C ASP A 517 -3.67 -25.11 -8.57
N SER A 518 -4.66 -25.11 -7.67
CA SER A 518 -5.66 -26.16 -7.44
C SER A 518 -7.10 -25.69 -7.74
N ASP A 519 -7.25 -24.61 -8.51
CA ASP A 519 -8.52 -23.98 -8.91
C ASP A 519 -9.41 -23.50 -7.73
N LYS A 520 -8.81 -23.11 -6.60
CA LYS A 520 -9.51 -22.54 -5.45
C LYS A 520 -9.31 -21.03 -5.39
N ASN A 521 -10.40 -20.29 -5.22
CA ASN A 521 -10.34 -18.85 -4.98
C ASN A 521 -9.52 -18.54 -3.71
N VAL A 522 -8.53 -17.64 -3.78
CA VAL A 522 -7.61 -17.29 -2.67
C VAL A 522 -8.20 -16.30 -1.67
N LEU A 523 -9.17 -15.47 -2.09
CA LEU A 523 -9.88 -14.52 -1.23
C LEU A 523 -10.89 -15.25 -0.35
N TYR A 524 -11.79 -16.02 -0.95
CA TYR A 524 -12.99 -16.51 -0.30
C TYR A 524 -13.09 -18.04 -0.20
N LYS A 525 -13.72 -18.50 0.88
CA LYS A 525 -14.15 -19.88 1.07
C LYS A 525 -15.48 -20.12 0.34
N ARG A 526 -15.95 -21.38 0.34
CA ARG A 526 -17.25 -21.73 -0.29
C ARG A 526 -18.47 -21.21 0.47
N ASN A 527 -18.28 -20.75 1.70
CA ASN A 527 -19.31 -20.25 2.62
C ASN A 527 -19.30 -18.72 2.76
N GLY A 528 -18.61 -18.00 1.88
CA GLY A 528 -18.50 -16.53 1.93
C GLY A 528 -17.33 -16.02 2.77
N ASP A 529 -16.93 -16.72 3.84
CA ASP A 529 -15.81 -16.23 4.67
C ASP A 529 -14.54 -15.92 3.86
N GLU A 530 -13.81 -14.90 4.30
CA GLU A 530 -12.42 -14.72 3.91
C GLU A 530 -11.59 -15.98 4.26
N ARG A 531 -10.69 -16.35 3.35
CA ARG A 531 -9.85 -17.54 3.42
C ARG A 531 -8.52 -17.25 4.10
N TYR A 532 -7.91 -16.10 3.81
CA TYR A 532 -6.55 -15.75 4.22
C TYR A 532 -6.46 -14.30 4.73
N PRO A 533 -6.97 -14.00 5.94
CA PRO A 533 -6.98 -12.65 6.50
C PRO A 533 -5.61 -11.98 6.53
N SER A 534 -5.62 -10.68 6.22
CA SER A 534 -4.49 -9.76 6.34
C SER A 534 -3.27 -10.26 5.54
N PHE A 535 -2.04 -10.04 6.02
CA PHE A 535 -0.82 -10.47 5.34
C PHE A 535 -0.68 -11.99 5.08
N LYS A 536 -1.60 -12.83 5.58
CA LYS A 536 -1.66 -14.25 5.20
C LYS A 536 -1.97 -14.44 3.71
N LEU A 537 -2.77 -13.55 3.10
CA LEU A 537 -3.10 -13.59 1.67
C LEU A 537 -1.83 -13.56 0.82
N TYR A 538 -0.97 -12.56 1.01
CA TYR A 538 0.32 -12.40 0.31
C TYR A 538 1.19 -13.66 0.44
N LYS A 539 1.32 -14.22 1.65
CA LYS A 539 2.09 -15.47 1.88
C LYS A 539 1.51 -16.68 1.15
N MET A 540 0.19 -16.71 0.92
CA MET A 540 -0.46 -17.81 0.20
C MET A 540 -0.38 -17.63 -1.32
N ILE A 541 -0.65 -16.43 -1.85
CA ILE A 541 -0.45 -16.12 -3.28
C ILE A 541 0.97 -16.50 -3.72
N ALA A 542 1.98 -16.08 -2.94
CA ALA A 542 3.39 -16.41 -3.21
C ALA A 542 3.70 -17.92 -3.27
N ARG A 543 2.89 -18.76 -2.61
CA ARG A 543 3.13 -20.21 -2.46
C ARG A 543 2.26 -21.09 -3.35
N THR A 544 1.11 -20.59 -3.80
CA THR A 544 0.09 -21.40 -4.47
C THR A 544 -0.47 -20.78 -5.75
N VAL A 545 0.10 -19.67 -6.23
CA VAL A 545 -0.33 -19.05 -7.49
C VAL A 545 0.88 -18.86 -8.40
N HIS A 546 0.99 -19.72 -9.41
CA HIS A 546 2.10 -19.70 -10.38
C HIS A 546 1.63 -19.62 -11.84
N ASN A 547 0.38 -19.94 -12.14
CA ASN A 547 -0.09 -20.06 -13.53
C ASN A 547 -0.46 -18.73 -14.21
N HIS A 548 -0.91 -17.71 -13.46
CA HIS A 548 -1.46 -16.45 -14.03
C HIS A 548 -0.40 -15.43 -14.46
N THR A 549 0.60 -15.84 -15.22
CA THR A 549 1.66 -14.92 -15.70
C THR A 549 1.08 -13.88 -16.67
N PRO A 550 1.64 -12.66 -16.74
CA PRO A 550 1.24 -11.65 -17.73
C PRO A 550 1.33 -12.14 -19.18
N GLU A 551 2.32 -12.97 -19.49
CA GLU A 551 2.47 -13.59 -20.81
C GLU A 551 1.27 -14.48 -21.14
N ALA A 552 0.91 -15.39 -20.24
CA ALA A 552 -0.19 -16.34 -20.45
C ALA A 552 -1.54 -15.63 -20.66
N GLN A 553 -1.71 -14.41 -20.14
CA GLN A 553 -2.95 -13.64 -20.33
C GLN A 553 -3.22 -13.31 -21.81
N LEU A 554 -2.16 -13.11 -22.61
CA LEU A 554 -2.29 -12.71 -24.01
C LEU A 554 -2.94 -13.79 -24.90
N GLU A 555 -3.02 -15.04 -24.43
CA GLU A 555 -3.68 -16.14 -25.13
C GLU A 555 -5.22 -16.16 -24.94
N PHE A 556 -5.74 -15.49 -23.91
CA PHE A 556 -7.17 -15.52 -23.59
C PHE A 556 -7.98 -14.60 -24.53
N PRO A 557 -9.24 -14.93 -24.87
CA PRO A 557 -10.08 -14.11 -25.78
C PRO A 557 -10.18 -12.64 -25.38
N TYR A 558 -10.24 -12.36 -24.07
CA TYR A 558 -10.36 -11.00 -23.52
C TYR A 558 -9.16 -10.08 -23.83
N PHE A 559 -7.98 -10.65 -24.12
CA PHE A 559 -6.77 -9.88 -24.44
C PHE A 559 -6.28 -10.11 -25.88
N SER A 560 -6.41 -11.33 -26.40
CA SER A 560 -6.08 -11.66 -27.80
C SER A 560 -6.95 -10.93 -28.82
N GLN A 561 -8.10 -10.38 -28.43
CA GLN A 561 -8.91 -9.49 -29.28
C GLN A 561 -8.16 -8.24 -29.78
N PHE A 562 -7.12 -7.78 -29.07
CA PHE A 562 -6.30 -6.64 -29.49
C PHE A 562 -5.21 -7.02 -30.51
N ALA A 563 -5.00 -8.31 -30.79
CA ALA A 563 -4.00 -8.76 -31.77
C ALA A 563 -4.44 -8.36 -33.19
N THR A 564 -3.58 -7.65 -33.92
CA THR A 564 -3.87 -7.13 -35.26
C THR A 564 -2.91 -7.65 -36.32
N LYS A 565 -3.34 -7.54 -37.59
CA LYS A 565 -2.50 -7.71 -38.78
C LYS A 565 -2.01 -6.38 -39.35
N ASP A 566 -2.39 -5.27 -38.73
CA ASP A 566 -1.90 -3.94 -39.08
C ASP A 566 -0.37 -3.87 -38.90
N GLY A 567 0.26 -2.93 -39.61
CA GLY A 567 1.68 -2.63 -39.39
C GLY A 567 1.91 -2.09 -37.98
N PHE A 568 3.08 -2.35 -37.43
CA PHE A 568 3.53 -1.70 -36.20
C PHE A 568 3.77 -0.21 -36.50
N ASP A 569 2.98 0.67 -35.89
CA ASP A 569 3.24 2.11 -35.85
C ASP A 569 4.51 2.36 -35.01
N LEU A 570 5.36 3.28 -35.46
CA LEU A 570 6.58 3.68 -34.75
C LEU A 570 6.39 4.94 -33.90
N GLU A 571 5.34 5.72 -34.13
CA GLU A 571 5.09 6.98 -33.41
C GLU A 571 4.46 6.71 -32.04
N ASN A 572 3.43 5.86 -31.99
CA ASN A 572 2.74 5.45 -30.77
C ASN A 572 3.00 3.97 -30.39
N GLY A 573 4.18 3.47 -30.79
CA GLY A 573 4.54 2.05 -30.73
C GLY A 573 5.60 1.70 -29.68
N MET A 574 5.31 0.69 -28.86
CA MET A 574 6.26 0.08 -27.92
C MET A 574 6.67 -1.32 -28.39
N ASP A 575 7.88 -1.43 -28.96
CA ASP A 575 8.45 -2.71 -29.39
C ASP A 575 9.14 -3.40 -28.19
N ILE A 576 8.33 -4.14 -27.42
CA ILE A 576 8.79 -4.89 -26.25
C ILE A 576 9.84 -5.93 -26.66
N ASP A 577 9.81 -6.47 -27.90
CA ASP A 577 10.85 -7.37 -28.42
C ASP A 577 12.21 -6.66 -28.63
N ALA A 578 12.20 -5.35 -28.93
CA ALA A 578 13.41 -4.56 -29.12
C ALA A 578 14.04 -4.05 -27.80
N LEU A 579 13.28 -3.99 -26.69
CA LEU A 579 13.78 -3.54 -25.39
C LEU A 579 15.04 -4.31 -24.93
N PRO A 580 16.03 -3.63 -24.34
CA PRO A 580 17.25 -4.27 -23.86
C PRO A 580 17.10 -4.85 -22.46
N VAL A 581 17.81 -5.96 -22.19
CA VAL A 581 17.85 -6.62 -20.87
C VAL A 581 18.98 -6.03 -20.04
N TYR A 582 18.68 -5.45 -18.88
CA TYR A 582 19.65 -4.80 -17.97
C TYR A 582 20.16 -5.71 -16.83
N VAL A 583 19.61 -6.92 -16.72
CA VAL A 583 20.04 -7.93 -15.75
C VAL A 583 21.47 -8.37 -15.97
#